data_AF-A0A423J8V0-F1
#
_entry.id   AF-A0A423J8V0-F1
#
_cell.length_a   1.000
_cell.length_b   1.000
_cell.length_c   1.000
_cell.angle_alpha   90.00
_cell.angle_beta   90.00
_cell.angle_gamma   90.00
#
_symmetry.space_group_name_H-M   'P 1'
#
loop_
_entity.id
_entity.type
_entity.pdbx_description
1 polymer ?
#
loop_
_entity_poly.entity_id
_entity_poly.type
_entity_poly.pdbx_seq_one_letter_code
_entity_poly.pdbx_strand_id
1 'polypeptide(L)'
;MKKINLLYGFLISQIDILCSEDGVEIERYCADLTSDQVSLFDDYFEKLGAHRDALYECLNDGEIYTDFYSMHSIFSDFVSAFEGCPILELQRINFVLCVAKKIAGLTTVVPDEEVREGFGFFNADLDFESKAFSSNIQDLDRNIIWLKVCDQSSLDKLLAMVQDVELLYILLLVSSGFDFSGVNDVVVCGAANVAVPYQKNILTLLKLHMVSVGEKINKTTKYFSRPANSSIGKFDPSLNYAQFVEVVGILGEYVERDDALSKFLSIYHVVENFMFRAPIVKLERLNNGAMFSIRDFKRLYKGVDVNELGALEELVRSTFLLGHASGGFGIFAQRSWENFLATNAAQMNSISGFLVKVQGGMYVPGSSFAKYFASVVYKIRCSVVHNKETEYHISSENYADGCCMIFEGYLLPMLEEFVFLLLCEDNSLVWYQTPSIALWDNA
;
A
#
# COMPACT_ATOMS: atom_id res chain seq x y z
N MET A 1 -29.71 -19.74 15.75
CA MET A 1 -30.66 -19.32 14.68
C MET A 1 -30.57 -20.31 13.52
N LYS A 2 -31.71 -20.78 12.98
CA LYS A 2 -31.71 -21.75 11.86
C LYS A 2 -31.14 -21.15 10.58
N LYS A 3 -30.41 -21.95 9.80
CA LYS A 3 -29.82 -21.56 8.49
C LYS A 3 -30.83 -20.94 7.53
N ILE A 4 -32.00 -21.56 7.45
CA ILE A 4 -33.06 -21.11 6.54
C ILE A 4 -33.64 -19.73 6.93
N ASN A 5 -33.74 -19.47 8.23
CA ASN A 5 -34.19 -18.16 8.73
C ASN A 5 -33.15 -17.07 8.44
N LEU A 6 -31.85 -17.40 8.49
CA LEU A 6 -30.78 -16.47 8.14
C LEU A 6 -30.75 -16.16 6.65
N LEU A 7 -31.06 -17.15 5.81
CA LEU A 7 -31.03 -17.01 4.37
C LEU A 7 -32.18 -16.12 3.86
N TYR A 8 -33.38 -16.28 4.41
CA TYR A 8 -34.59 -15.62 3.88
C TYR A 8 -35.19 -14.57 4.80
N GLY A 9 -35.10 -14.75 6.12
CA GLY A 9 -35.89 -13.96 7.09
C GLY A 9 -35.64 -12.46 7.03
N PHE A 10 -34.40 -12.03 6.77
CA PHE A 10 -34.09 -10.61 6.57
C PHE A 10 -34.70 -10.06 5.27
N LEU A 11 -34.57 -10.77 4.15
CA LEU A 11 -35.12 -10.30 2.88
C LEU A 11 -36.65 -10.23 2.93
N ILE A 12 -37.28 -11.26 3.49
CA ILE A 12 -38.72 -11.31 3.74
C ILE A 12 -39.15 -10.10 4.58
N SER A 13 -38.47 -9.83 5.71
CA SER A 13 -38.86 -8.72 6.58
C SER A 13 -38.71 -7.35 5.90
N GLN A 14 -37.68 -7.15 5.07
CA GLN A 14 -37.51 -5.91 4.32
C GLN A 14 -38.62 -5.73 3.27
N ILE A 15 -39.03 -6.79 2.57
CA ILE A 15 -40.15 -6.72 1.61
C ILE A 15 -41.47 -6.54 2.34
N ASP A 16 -41.68 -7.19 3.48
CA ASP A 16 -42.90 -7.01 4.28
C ASP A 16 -43.03 -5.58 4.78
N ILE A 17 -41.93 -4.95 5.19
CA ILE A 17 -41.96 -3.54 5.57
C ILE A 17 -42.33 -2.67 4.37
N LEU A 18 -41.72 -2.91 3.20
CA LEU A 18 -42.07 -2.21 1.96
C LEU A 18 -43.56 -2.33 1.63
N CYS A 19 -44.08 -3.56 1.67
CA CYS A 19 -45.45 -3.87 1.30
C CYS A 19 -46.47 -3.65 2.44
N SER A 20 -46.05 -3.16 3.61
CA SER A 20 -46.96 -2.98 4.74
C SER A 20 -47.86 -1.76 4.56
N GLU A 21 -49.17 -1.97 4.67
CA GLU A 21 -50.16 -0.88 4.71
C GLU A 21 -50.00 -0.01 5.97
N ASP A 22 -49.36 -0.54 7.03
CA ASP A 22 -49.17 0.16 8.32
C ASP A 22 -47.90 1.04 8.35
N GLY A 23 -47.12 1.07 7.27
CA GLY A 23 -45.86 1.80 7.19
C GLY A 23 -46.05 3.32 7.04
N VAL A 24 -46.30 4.03 8.14
CA VAL A 24 -46.51 5.51 8.16
C VAL A 24 -45.45 6.30 7.37
N GLU A 25 -44.20 5.84 7.39
CA GLU A 25 -43.12 6.47 6.64
C GLU A 25 -43.18 6.20 5.12
N ILE A 26 -43.64 5.01 4.70
CA ILE A 26 -43.86 4.66 3.29
C ILE A 26 -45.07 5.38 2.75
N GLU A 27 -46.18 5.39 3.49
CA GLU A 27 -47.39 6.12 3.10
C GLU A 27 -47.07 7.61 2.89
N ARG A 28 -46.29 8.19 3.80
CA ARG A 28 -45.84 9.58 3.68
C ARG A 28 -44.95 9.78 2.46
N TYR A 29 -44.01 8.86 2.20
CA TYR A 29 -43.16 8.92 1.01
C TYR A 29 -44.00 8.82 -0.27
N CYS A 30 -44.97 7.90 -0.32
CA CYS A 30 -45.86 7.68 -1.46
C CYS A 30 -46.77 8.89 -1.72
N ALA A 31 -47.20 9.61 -0.68
CA ALA A 31 -48.00 10.81 -0.81
C ALA A 31 -47.28 11.95 -1.55
N ASP A 32 -45.94 11.94 -1.55
CA ASP A 32 -45.11 12.91 -2.26
C ASP A 32 -44.81 12.50 -3.71
N LEU A 33 -45.20 11.28 -4.14
CA LEU A 33 -44.99 10.78 -5.50
C LEU A 33 -46.05 11.29 -6.48
N THR A 34 -45.65 11.43 -7.75
CA THR A 34 -46.60 11.69 -8.85
C THR A 34 -47.42 10.44 -9.18
N SER A 35 -48.57 10.60 -9.86
CA SER A 35 -49.42 9.47 -10.25
C SER A 35 -48.68 8.40 -11.06
N ASP A 36 -47.76 8.79 -11.95
CA ASP A 36 -46.97 7.86 -12.76
C ASP A 36 -45.94 7.10 -11.89
N GLN A 37 -45.34 7.80 -10.91
CA GLN A 37 -44.42 7.19 -9.94
C GLN A 37 -45.13 6.24 -8.99
N VAL A 38 -46.35 6.56 -8.54
CA VAL A 38 -47.17 5.64 -7.72
C VAL A 38 -47.46 4.36 -8.49
N SER A 39 -47.89 4.45 -9.76
CA SER A 39 -48.10 3.25 -10.58
C SER A 39 -46.83 2.43 -10.75
N LEU A 40 -45.68 3.07 -10.97
CA LEU A 40 -44.40 2.37 -11.07
C LEU A 40 -43.98 1.74 -9.72
N PHE A 41 -44.29 2.40 -8.62
CA PHE A 41 -44.02 1.92 -7.26
C PHE A 41 -44.86 0.66 -6.95
N ASP A 42 -46.16 0.69 -7.29
CA ASP A 42 -47.07 -0.44 -7.20
C ASP A 42 -46.60 -1.63 -8.06
N ASP A 43 -46.10 -1.38 -9.28
CA ASP A 43 -45.52 -2.42 -10.14
C ASP A 43 -44.30 -3.11 -9.49
N TYR A 44 -43.45 -2.36 -8.79
CA TYR A 44 -42.33 -2.96 -8.05
C TYR A 44 -42.80 -3.72 -6.82
N PHE A 45 -43.84 -3.23 -6.14
CA PHE A 45 -44.44 -3.88 -4.98
C PHE A 45 -45.04 -5.23 -5.35
N GLU A 46 -45.75 -5.32 -6.45
CA GLU A 46 -46.28 -6.60 -6.95
C GLU A 46 -45.15 -7.58 -7.26
N LYS A 47 -44.09 -7.12 -7.94
CA LYS A 47 -42.92 -7.96 -8.26
C LYS A 47 -42.19 -8.44 -7.01
N LEU A 48 -41.89 -7.53 -6.07
CA LEU A 48 -41.23 -7.88 -4.80
C LEU A 48 -42.12 -8.77 -3.93
N GLY A 49 -43.44 -8.55 -3.93
CA GLY A 49 -44.41 -9.40 -3.26
C GLY A 49 -44.38 -10.85 -3.77
N ALA A 50 -44.31 -11.05 -5.09
CA ALA A 50 -44.14 -12.39 -5.67
C ALA A 50 -42.82 -13.05 -5.23
N HIS A 51 -41.72 -12.29 -5.16
CA HIS A 51 -40.44 -12.77 -4.62
C HIS A 51 -40.55 -13.16 -3.15
N ARG A 52 -41.23 -12.35 -2.32
CA ARG A 52 -41.47 -12.64 -0.91
C ARG A 52 -42.27 -13.92 -0.71
N ASP A 53 -43.36 -14.09 -1.44
CA ASP A 53 -44.22 -15.26 -1.30
C ASP A 53 -43.44 -16.54 -1.67
N ALA A 54 -42.64 -16.48 -2.75
CA ALA A 54 -41.74 -17.58 -3.11
C ALA A 54 -40.66 -17.86 -2.06
N LEU A 55 -40.14 -16.82 -1.37
CA LEU A 55 -39.21 -17.00 -0.26
C LEU A 55 -39.89 -17.65 0.95
N TYR A 56 -41.15 -17.33 1.25
CA TYR A 56 -41.93 -17.99 2.30
C TYR A 56 -42.18 -19.47 1.98
N GLU A 57 -42.49 -19.81 0.73
CA GLU A 57 -42.61 -21.20 0.28
C GLU A 57 -41.29 -21.95 0.48
N CYS A 58 -40.17 -21.39 0.00
CA CYS A 58 -38.84 -21.97 0.20
C CYS A 58 -38.49 -22.12 1.69
N LEU A 59 -38.86 -21.14 2.52
CA LEU A 59 -38.65 -21.16 3.97
C LEU A 59 -39.42 -22.29 4.66
N ASN A 60 -40.64 -22.58 4.22
CA ASN A 60 -41.47 -23.66 4.80
C ASN A 60 -41.05 -25.04 4.30
N ASP A 61 -40.64 -25.14 3.04
CA ASP A 61 -40.36 -26.42 2.38
C ASP A 61 -38.89 -26.86 2.52
N GLY A 62 -37.99 -25.96 2.95
CA GLY A 62 -36.56 -26.27 3.06
C GLY A 62 -35.80 -26.15 1.74
N GLU A 63 -36.42 -25.54 0.72
CA GLU A 63 -35.89 -25.46 -0.63
C GLU A 63 -35.01 -24.21 -0.85
N ILE A 64 -34.19 -24.26 -1.90
CA ILE A 64 -33.34 -23.15 -2.31
C ILE A 64 -34.09 -22.25 -3.28
N TYR A 65 -34.19 -20.98 -2.91
CA TYR A 65 -34.69 -19.94 -3.79
C TYR A 65 -33.75 -19.75 -4.99
N THR A 66 -34.26 -19.81 -6.22
CA THR A 66 -33.42 -19.87 -7.44
C THR A 66 -33.30 -18.54 -8.18
N ASP A 67 -34.20 -17.60 -7.95
CA ASP A 67 -34.31 -16.37 -8.77
C ASP A 67 -33.78 -15.11 -8.05
N PHE A 68 -32.65 -15.27 -7.34
CA PHE A 68 -31.93 -14.16 -6.70
C PHE A 68 -31.47 -13.08 -7.69
N TYR A 69 -31.25 -13.43 -8.96
CA TYR A 69 -30.82 -12.46 -9.98
C TYR A 69 -31.94 -11.48 -10.34
N SER A 70 -33.15 -11.98 -10.61
CA SER A 70 -34.31 -11.11 -10.87
C SER A 70 -34.59 -10.22 -9.66
N MET A 71 -34.61 -10.80 -8.46
CA MET A 71 -34.82 -10.07 -7.21
C MET A 71 -33.79 -8.93 -7.02
N HIS A 72 -32.51 -9.20 -7.27
CA HIS A 72 -31.44 -8.20 -7.18
C HIS A 72 -31.61 -7.08 -8.22
N SER A 73 -32.00 -7.40 -9.45
CA SER A 73 -32.31 -6.41 -10.49
C SER A 73 -33.46 -5.52 -10.06
N ILE A 74 -34.55 -6.11 -9.56
CA ILE A 74 -35.75 -5.39 -9.10
C ILE A 74 -35.42 -4.42 -7.97
N PHE A 75 -34.63 -4.84 -6.97
CA PHE A 75 -34.18 -3.93 -5.91
C PHE A 75 -33.31 -2.80 -6.44
N SER A 76 -32.38 -3.10 -7.36
CA SER A 76 -31.51 -2.09 -7.94
C SER A 76 -32.30 -1.05 -8.75
N ASP A 77 -33.26 -1.52 -9.55
CA ASP A 77 -34.13 -0.67 -10.36
C ASP A 77 -35.09 0.16 -9.48
N PHE A 78 -35.64 -0.44 -8.42
CA PHE A 78 -36.48 0.26 -7.43
C PHE A 78 -35.73 1.42 -6.78
N VAL A 79 -34.51 1.19 -6.30
CA VAL A 79 -33.69 2.23 -5.67
C VAL A 79 -33.38 3.36 -6.64
N SER A 80 -33.03 3.01 -7.88
CA SER A 80 -32.76 4.02 -8.90
C SER A 80 -33.99 4.86 -9.23
N ALA A 81 -35.19 4.30 -9.12
CA ALA A 81 -36.45 5.00 -9.37
C ALA A 81 -36.94 5.82 -8.15
N PHE A 82 -36.62 5.38 -6.93
CA PHE A 82 -37.14 5.92 -5.67
C PHE A 82 -36.01 6.27 -4.70
N GLU A 83 -35.10 7.15 -5.15
CA GLU A 83 -34.04 7.67 -4.30
C GLU A 83 -34.63 8.35 -3.05
N GLY A 84 -34.07 8.03 -1.88
CA GLY A 84 -34.53 8.58 -0.60
C GLY A 84 -35.71 7.86 0.06
N CYS A 85 -36.16 6.71 -0.46
CA CYS A 85 -37.09 5.84 0.26
C CYS A 85 -36.49 5.46 1.65
N PRO A 86 -37.14 5.84 2.77
CA PRO A 86 -36.48 5.88 4.09
C PRO A 86 -36.19 4.53 4.73
N ILE A 87 -36.77 3.44 4.20
CA ILE A 87 -36.87 2.17 4.95
C ILE A 87 -36.00 1.05 4.38
N LEU A 88 -35.18 1.34 3.37
CA LEU A 88 -34.33 0.31 2.77
C LEU A 88 -32.90 0.38 3.31
N GLU A 89 -32.53 -0.65 4.06
CA GLU A 89 -31.14 -0.99 4.33
C GLU A 89 -30.49 -1.57 3.06
N LEU A 90 -30.48 -0.80 1.96
CA LEU A 90 -30.15 -1.30 0.63
C LEU A 90 -28.79 -1.99 0.57
N GLN A 91 -27.79 -1.40 1.21
CA GLN A 91 -26.44 -1.97 1.23
C GLN A 91 -26.42 -3.34 1.92
N ARG A 92 -27.24 -3.53 2.95
CA ARG A 92 -27.41 -4.81 3.62
C ARG A 92 -28.25 -5.78 2.78
N ILE A 93 -29.32 -5.32 2.14
CA ILE A 93 -30.12 -6.13 1.21
C ILE A 93 -29.22 -6.68 0.11
N ASN A 94 -28.41 -5.82 -0.51
CA ASN A 94 -27.44 -6.20 -1.53
C ASN A 94 -26.42 -7.22 -0.98
N PHE A 95 -25.85 -6.97 0.19
CA PHE A 95 -24.94 -7.91 0.85
C PHE A 95 -25.59 -9.29 1.06
N VAL A 96 -26.78 -9.33 1.67
CA VAL A 96 -27.52 -10.57 1.96
C VAL A 96 -27.90 -11.29 0.66
N LEU A 97 -28.38 -10.59 -0.37
CA LEU A 97 -28.69 -11.17 -1.67
C LEU A 97 -27.48 -11.81 -2.33
N CYS A 98 -26.32 -11.14 -2.32
CA CYS A 98 -25.10 -11.68 -2.92
C CYS A 98 -24.61 -12.94 -2.16
N VAL A 99 -24.62 -12.90 -0.82
CA VAL A 99 -24.23 -14.06 0.00
C VAL A 99 -25.23 -15.21 -0.18
N ALA A 100 -26.53 -14.94 -0.18
CA ALA A 100 -27.59 -15.93 -0.37
C ALA A 100 -27.50 -16.59 -1.75
N LYS A 101 -27.29 -15.79 -2.81
CA LYS A 101 -27.01 -16.28 -4.16
C LYS A 101 -25.78 -17.19 -4.21
N LYS A 102 -24.71 -16.84 -3.49
CA LYS A 102 -23.51 -17.69 -3.41
C LYS A 102 -23.81 -19.02 -2.72
N ILE A 103 -24.58 -19.01 -1.63
CA ILE A 103 -25.03 -20.24 -0.94
C ILE A 103 -25.86 -21.11 -1.89
N ALA A 104 -26.82 -20.52 -2.59
CA ALA A 104 -27.66 -21.21 -3.59
C ALA A 104 -26.84 -21.84 -4.74
N GLY A 105 -25.69 -21.25 -5.07
CA GLY A 105 -24.76 -21.83 -6.06
C GLY A 105 -23.87 -22.96 -5.53
N LEU A 106 -23.78 -23.15 -4.21
CA LEU A 106 -22.92 -24.16 -3.57
C LEU A 106 -23.68 -25.35 -2.97
N THR A 107 -24.99 -25.21 -2.73
CA THR A 107 -25.84 -26.28 -2.21
C THR A 107 -27.13 -26.39 -3.03
N THR A 108 -27.82 -27.52 -2.93
CA THR A 108 -29.14 -27.77 -3.55
C THR A 108 -30.28 -27.82 -2.53
N VAL A 109 -29.97 -27.94 -1.24
CA VAL A 109 -30.94 -27.98 -0.13
C VAL A 109 -30.43 -27.08 1.00
N VAL A 110 -31.35 -26.42 1.70
CA VAL A 110 -31.02 -25.67 2.93
C VAL A 110 -31.12 -26.62 4.11
N PRO A 111 -30.03 -26.93 4.83
CA PRO A 111 -30.09 -27.82 5.98
C PRO A 111 -30.97 -27.23 7.09
N ASP A 112 -31.89 -28.03 7.64
CA ASP A 112 -32.70 -27.65 8.82
C ASP A 112 -31.89 -27.81 10.11
N GLU A 113 -30.81 -27.05 10.22
CA GLU A 113 -29.94 -27.01 11.39
C GLU A 113 -29.62 -25.58 11.79
N GLU A 114 -29.13 -25.42 13.01
CA GLU A 114 -28.65 -24.13 13.49
C GLU A 114 -27.29 -23.81 12.88
N VAL A 115 -27.07 -22.52 12.58
CA VAL A 115 -25.73 -22.05 12.22
C VAL A 115 -24.81 -22.20 13.42
N ARG A 116 -23.58 -22.64 13.17
CA ARG A 116 -22.57 -22.73 14.21
C ARG A 116 -22.35 -21.37 14.86
N GLU A 117 -22.65 -21.29 16.15
CA GLU A 117 -22.36 -20.11 16.96
C GLU A 117 -20.85 -20.02 17.29
N GLY A 118 -20.44 -18.89 17.87
CA GLY A 118 -19.05 -18.70 18.31
C GLY A 118 -18.18 -17.90 17.36
N PHE A 119 -18.78 -17.19 16.40
CA PHE A 119 -18.12 -16.14 15.62
C PHE A 119 -18.63 -14.76 16.05
N GLY A 120 -17.79 -13.77 15.86
CA GLY A 120 -18.16 -12.37 15.97
C GLY A 120 -17.29 -11.53 15.05
N PHE A 121 -17.41 -10.21 15.16
CA PHE A 121 -16.67 -9.30 14.31
C PHE A 121 -16.22 -8.06 15.08
N PHE A 122 -15.21 -7.39 14.55
CA PHE A 122 -14.83 -6.04 14.97
C PHE A 122 -14.47 -5.20 13.75
N ASN A 123 -14.61 -3.88 13.89
CA ASN A 123 -14.17 -2.93 12.90
C ASN A 123 -12.66 -2.71 13.03
N ALA A 124 -11.98 -2.61 11.90
CA ALA A 124 -10.58 -2.25 11.81
C ALA A 124 -10.40 -1.07 10.86
N ASP A 125 -9.19 -0.52 10.79
CA ASP A 125 -8.79 0.43 9.75
C ASP A 125 -7.66 -0.24 8.98
N LEU A 126 -7.99 -0.79 7.80
CA LEU A 126 -7.08 -1.63 7.02
C LEU A 126 -6.89 -1.03 5.62
N ASP A 127 -5.73 -0.40 5.41
CA ASP A 127 -5.32 0.14 4.10
C ASP A 127 -4.57 -0.91 3.25
N PHE A 128 -5.13 -2.11 3.15
CA PHE A 128 -4.57 -3.17 2.31
C PHE A 128 -4.85 -2.93 0.82
N GLU A 129 -3.94 -3.37 -0.06
CA GLU A 129 -4.14 -3.31 -1.51
C GLU A 129 -5.18 -4.35 -1.97
N SER A 130 -5.26 -5.50 -1.28
CA SER A 130 -6.34 -6.45 -1.45
C SER A 130 -7.71 -5.82 -1.14
N LYS A 131 -8.81 -6.41 -1.61
CA LYS A 131 -10.18 -5.91 -1.37
C LYS A 131 -10.94 -6.70 -0.30
N ALA A 132 -10.63 -7.98 -0.16
CA ALA A 132 -11.19 -8.88 0.84
C ALA A 132 -10.29 -10.11 0.98
N PHE A 133 -10.52 -10.89 2.03
CA PHE A 133 -9.79 -12.12 2.30
C PHE A 133 -10.63 -13.12 3.08
N SER A 134 -10.43 -14.42 2.81
CA SER A 134 -10.88 -15.53 3.66
C SER A 134 -9.75 -16.53 3.79
N SER A 135 -9.46 -16.98 5.02
CA SER A 135 -8.43 -17.98 5.26
C SER A 135 -8.78 -19.38 4.74
N ASN A 136 -10.07 -19.71 4.61
CA ASN A 136 -10.58 -21.01 4.12
C ASN A 136 -9.89 -22.24 4.75
N ILE A 137 -9.69 -22.21 6.07
CA ILE A 137 -9.08 -23.30 6.84
C ILE A 137 -10.15 -24.35 7.16
N GLN A 138 -9.79 -25.63 7.12
CA GLN A 138 -10.72 -26.73 7.43
C GLN A 138 -11.33 -26.65 8.84
N ASP A 139 -10.54 -26.19 9.82
CA ASP A 139 -11.02 -25.92 11.18
C ASP A 139 -11.76 -24.58 11.19
N LEU A 140 -13.09 -24.64 11.19
CA LEU A 140 -13.97 -23.47 11.15
C LEU A 140 -13.57 -22.40 12.16
N ASP A 141 -13.30 -22.78 13.42
CA ASP A 141 -13.03 -21.83 14.52
C ASP A 141 -11.73 -21.04 14.33
N ARG A 142 -10.86 -21.46 13.41
CA ARG A 142 -9.60 -20.78 13.06
C ARG A 142 -9.74 -19.85 11.86
N ASN A 143 -10.92 -19.79 11.24
CA ASN A 143 -11.10 -18.93 10.09
C ASN A 143 -11.12 -17.45 10.46
N ILE A 144 -10.52 -16.66 9.58
CA ILE A 144 -10.58 -15.21 9.61
C ILE A 144 -11.07 -14.75 8.24
N ILE A 145 -12.10 -13.92 8.25
CA ILE A 145 -12.63 -13.26 7.07
C ILE A 145 -12.44 -11.76 7.25
N TRP A 146 -12.02 -11.09 6.20
CA TRP A 146 -11.93 -9.64 6.15
C TRP A 146 -12.59 -9.13 4.87
N LEU A 147 -13.35 -8.06 4.99
CA LEU A 147 -13.98 -7.36 3.88
C LEU A 147 -14.20 -5.88 4.21
N LYS A 148 -14.27 -5.06 3.17
CA LYS A 148 -14.87 -3.73 3.21
C LYS A 148 -16.37 -3.84 2.98
N VAL A 149 -17.16 -3.54 4.00
CA VAL A 149 -18.64 -3.49 3.91
C VAL A 149 -19.03 -2.32 2.99
N CYS A 150 -20.15 -2.45 2.28
CA CYS A 150 -20.62 -1.49 1.27
C CYS A 150 -19.71 -1.28 0.03
N ASP A 151 -18.59 -2.00 -0.09
CA ASP A 151 -17.78 -2.04 -1.32
C ASP A 151 -18.10 -3.33 -2.11
N GLN A 152 -18.80 -3.17 -3.24
CA GLN A 152 -19.17 -4.30 -4.11
C GLN A 152 -17.96 -5.10 -4.59
N SER A 153 -16.84 -4.43 -4.90
CA SER A 153 -15.62 -5.10 -5.39
C SER A 153 -14.98 -5.97 -4.31
N SER A 154 -15.09 -5.55 -3.05
CA SER A 154 -14.68 -6.31 -1.86
C SER A 154 -15.58 -7.53 -1.66
N LEU A 155 -16.90 -7.36 -1.73
CA LEU A 155 -17.85 -8.46 -1.61
C LEU A 155 -17.67 -9.50 -2.72
N ASP A 156 -17.55 -9.07 -3.98
CA ASP A 156 -17.34 -9.97 -5.11
C ASP A 156 -16.04 -10.77 -4.96
N LYS A 157 -14.94 -10.11 -4.54
CA LYS A 157 -13.68 -10.79 -4.25
C LYS A 157 -13.85 -11.82 -3.15
N LEU A 158 -14.53 -11.47 -2.05
CA LEU A 158 -14.77 -12.40 -0.94
C LEU A 158 -15.55 -13.63 -1.40
N LEU A 159 -16.66 -13.43 -2.12
CA LEU A 159 -17.53 -14.52 -2.57
C LEU A 159 -16.87 -15.41 -3.63
N ALA A 160 -15.91 -14.88 -4.40
CA ALA A 160 -15.08 -15.70 -5.27
C ALA A 160 -14.11 -16.60 -4.48
N MET A 161 -13.64 -16.15 -3.31
CA MET A 161 -12.68 -16.87 -2.46
C MET A 161 -13.33 -17.89 -1.52
N VAL A 162 -14.48 -17.57 -0.93
CA VAL A 162 -15.14 -18.45 0.06
C VAL A 162 -15.79 -19.63 -0.66
N GLN A 163 -15.39 -20.84 -0.27
CA GLN A 163 -15.94 -22.10 -0.79
C GLN A 163 -16.72 -22.88 0.27
N ASP A 164 -16.47 -22.60 1.55
CA ASP A 164 -17.19 -23.23 2.65
C ASP A 164 -18.54 -22.53 2.87
N VAL A 165 -19.63 -23.27 2.68
CA VAL A 165 -21.00 -22.79 2.85
C VAL A 165 -21.26 -22.38 4.31
N GLU A 166 -20.63 -23.03 5.30
CA GLU A 166 -20.81 -22.69 6.70
C GLU A 166 -20.28 -21.28 7.01
N LEU A 167 -19.16 -20.88 6.39
CA LEU A 167 -18.61 -19.54 6.53
C LEU A 167 -19.56 -18.46 5.95
N LEU A 168 -20.31 -18.79 4.90
CA LEU A 168 -21.31 -17.88 4.33
C LEU A 168 -22.52 -17.71 5.26
N TYR A 169 -22.98 -18.80 5.90
CA TYR A 169 -24.02 -18.72 6.91
C TYR A 169 -23.58 -17.92 8.15
N ILE A 170 -22.33 -18.11 8.58
CA ILE A 170 -21.71 -17.31 9.65
C ILE A 170 -21.69 -15.83 9.25
N LEU A 171 -21.31 -15.49 8.02
CA LEU A 171 -21.33 -14.11 7.52
C LEU A 171 -22.74 -13.50 7.58
N LEU A 172 -23.78 -14.23 7.16
CA LEU A 172 -25.17 -13.77 7.30
C LEU A 172 -25.54 -13.54 8.76
N LEU A 173 -25.18 -14.46 9.67
CA LEU A 173 -25.46 -14.35 11.11
C LEU A 173 -24.85 -13.07 11.70
N VAL A 174 -23.55 -12.84 11.46
CA VAL A 174 -22.85 -11.68 12.04
C VAL A 174 -23.16 -10.37 11.33
N SER A 175 -23.64 -10.41 10.07
CA SER A 175 -23.94 -9.20 9.28
C SER A 175 -25.00 -8.30 9.90
N SER A 176 -25.85 -8.86 10.76
CA SER A 176 -26.84 -8.08 11.51
C SER A 176 -26.24 -7.01 12.43
N GLY A 177 -24.96 -7.15 12.81
CA GLY A 177 -24.23 -6.15 13.60
C GLY A 177 -23.37 -5.20 12.78
N PHE A 178 -23.22 -5.41 11.46
CA PHE A 178 -22.37 -4.55 10.64
C PHE A 178 -22.96 -3.15 10.51
N ASP A 179 -22.07 -2.15 10.39
CA ASP A 179 -22.47 -0.79 10.02
C ASP A 179 -22.42 -0.63 8.50
N PHE A 180 -23.61 -0.54 7.89
CA PHE A 180 -23.81 -0.34 6.46
C PHE A 180 -23.95 1.14 6.06
N SER A 181 -23.75 2.09 6.97
CA SER A 181 -23.83 3.53 6.67
C SER A 181 -22.65 4.07 5.87
N GLY A 182 -21.53 3.33 5.84
CA GLY A 182 -20.32 3.72 5.13
C GLY A 182 -19.42 2.53 4.80
N VAL A 183 -18.33 2.81 4.08
CA VAL A 183 -17.31 1.80 3.76
C VAL A 183 -16.43 1.58 4.99
N ASN A 184 -16.57 0.42 5.63
CA ASN A 184 -15.85 0.05 6.85
C ASN A 184 -15.17 -1.30 6.69
N ASP A 185 -13.94 -1.43 7.20
CA ASP A 185 -13.25 -2.72 7.27
C ASP A 185 -13.79 -3.55 8.44
N VAL A 186 -14.33 -4.72 8.12
CA VAL A 186 -14.83 -5.69 9.09
C VAL A 186 -13.97 -6.93 9.08
N VAL A 187 -13.56 -7.38 10.27
CA VAL A 187 -12.87 -8.65 10.47
C VAL A 187 -13.79 -9.58 11.26
N VAL A 188 -14.11 -10.73 10.67
CA VAL A 188 -14.91 -11.80 11.29
C VAL A 188 -13.98 -12.94 11.71
N CYS A 189 -14.10 -13.35 12.96
CA CYS A 189 -13.29 -14.43 13.55
C CYS A 189 -14.05 -15.11 14.71
N GLY A 190 -13.44 -16.11 15.35
CA GLY A 190 -14.00 -16.70 16.57
C GLY A 190 -14.31 -15.62 17.64
N ALA A 191 -15.51 -15.67 18.22
CA ALA A 191 -16.09 -14.66 19.12
C ALA A 191 -15.21 -14.39 20.35
N ALA A 192 -14.51 -15.42 20.86
CA ALA A 192 -13.57 -15.28 21.97
C ALA A 192 -12.42 -14.30 21.67
N ASN A 193 -12.12 -14.06 20.38
CA ASN A 193 -11.00 -13.22 19.94
C ASN A 193 -11.42 -11.81 19.49
N VAL A 194 -12.70 -11.46 19.58
CA VAL A 194 -13.22 -10.15 19.16
C VAL A 194 -12.87 -9.04 20.15
N ALA A 195 -12.61 -9.39 21.42
CA ALA A 195 -12.29 -8.41 22.44
C ALA A 195 -10.97 -7.66 22.14
N VAL A 196 -10.94 -6.36 22.44
CA VAL A 196 -9.84 -5.43 22.14
C VAL A 196 -8.42 -5.98 22.44
N PRO A 197 -8.17 -6.66 23.57
CA PRO A 197 -6.83 -7.20 23.86
C PRO A 197 -6.32 -8.22 22.81
N TYR A 198 -7.22 -8.89 22.08
CA TYR A 198 -6.89 -9.94 21.12
C TYR A 198 -6.91 -9.48 19.66
N GLN A 199 -7.55 -8.35 19.37
CA GLN A 199 -7.69 -7.84 17.99
C GLN A 199 -6.34 -7.67 17.29
N LYS A 200 -5.31 -7.18 17.99
CA LYS A 200 -3.95 -7.04 17.42
C LYS A 200 -3.36 -8.39 16.98
N ASN A 201 -3.60 -9.46 17.75
CA ASN A 201 -3.15 -10.80 17.38
C ASN A 201 -3.93 -11.32 16.17
N ILE A 202 -5.24 -11.10 16.11
CA ILE A 202 -6.07 -11.48 14.96
C ILE A 202 -5.66 -10.74 13.69
N LEU A 203 -5.41 -9.44 13.77
CA LEU A 203 -4.92 -8.65 12.63
C LEU A 203 -3.54 -9.12 12.16
N THR A 204 -2.66 -9.50 13.08
CA THR A 204 -1.35 -10.06 12.74
C THR A 204 -1.50 -11.43 12.06
N LEU A 205 -2.39 -12.28 12.58
CA LEU A 205 -2.68 -13.60 11.99
C LEU A 205 -3.34 -13.48 10.62
N LEU A 206 -4.27 -12.53 10.44
CA LEU A 206 -4.85 -12.18 9.15
C LEU A 206 -3.76 -11.80 8.14
N LYS A 207 -2.86 -10.88 8.52
CA LYS A 207 -1.72 -10.48 7.68
C LYS A 207 -0.85 -11.69 7.32
N LEU A 208 -0.55 -12.57 8.28
CA LEU A 208 0.22 -13.81 8.04
C LEU A 208 -0.48 -14.74 7.05
N HIS A 209 -1.79 -14.95 7.19
CA HIS A 209 -2.55 -15.75 6.24
C HIS A 209 -2.55 -15.12 4.84
N MET A 210 -2.78 -13.82 4.74
CA MET A 210 -2.74 -13.09 3.47
C MET A 210 -1.38 -13.25 2.77
N VAL A 211 -0.27 -12.95 3.46
CA VAL A 211 1.06 -13.08 2.82
C VAL A 211 1.41 -14.52 2.48
N SER A 212 0.94 -15.51 3.27
CA SER A 212 1.20 -16.92 3.01
C SER A 212 0.58 -17.45 1.72
N VAL A 213 -0.46 -16.78 1.21
CA VAL A 213 -1.11 -17.11 -0.07
C VAL A 213 -0.79 -16.10 -1.18
N GLY A 214 0.18 -15.21 -0.95
CA GLY A 214 0.63 -14.23 -1.94
C GLY A 214 -0.21 -12.96 -2.05
N GLU A 215 -1.11 -12.69 -1.10
CA GLU A 215 -1.88 -11.44 -1.07
C GLU A 215 -1.00 -10.27 -0.61
N LYS A 216 -1.26 -9.10 -1.19
CA LYS A 216 -0.56 -7.86 -0.84
C LYS A 216 -1.24 -7.19 0.35
N ILE A 217 -0.50 -7.08 1.46
CA ILE A 217 -0.98 -6.45 2.70
C ILE A 217 -0.51 -5.01 2.89
N ASN A 218 0.45 -4.54 2.09
CA ASN A 218 1.01 -3.21 2.22
C ASN A 218 0.64 -2.37 1.00
N LYS A 219 0.37 -1.10 1.23
CA LYS A 219 0.22 -0.12 0.15
C LYS A 219 1.55 0.11 -0.53
N THR A 220 1.56 -0.04 -1.85
CA THR A 220 2.76 0.28 -2.64
C THR A 220 2.99 1.79 -2.61
N THR A 221 4.17 2.22 -2.17
CA THR A 221 4.54 3.63 -2.08
C THR A 221 5.21 4.06 -3.38
N LYS A 222 4.39 4.54 -4.32
CA LYS A 222 4.83 4.73 -5.71
C LYS A 222 5.47 6.10 -5.92
N TYR A 223 6.67 6.11 -6.50
CA TYR A 223 7.38 7.31 -6.95
C TYR A 223 7.45 7.34 -8.48
N PHE A 224 6.66 8.22 -9.09
CA PHE A 224 6.52 8.29 -10.56
C PHE A 224 7.29 9.44 -11.21
N SER A 225 7.99 10.25 -10.42
CA SER A 225 8.77 11.36 -10.97
C SER A 225 9.89 10.82 -11.85
N ARG A 226 10.12 11.51 -12.98
CA ARG A 226 11.28 11.23 -13.82
C ARG A 226 12.56 11.64 -13.06
N PRO A 227 13.70 10.97 -13.32
CA PRO A 227 14.93 11.32 -12.66
C PRO A 227 15.33 12.78 -12.88
N ALA A 228 15.63 13.48 -11.79
CA ALA A 228 16.15 14.85 -11.82
C ALA A 228 17.58 14.84 -12.37
N ASN A 229 17.80 15.57 -13.46
CA ASN A 229 19.10 15.69 -14.10
C ASN A 229 19.26 17.06 -14.77
N SER A 230 19.64 18.04 -13.97
CA SER A 230 20.00 19.38 -14.45
C SER A 230 21.34 19.42 -15.22
N SER A 231 22.14 18.35 -15.14
CA SER A 231 23.44 18.22 -15.80
C SER A 231 23.36 17.56 -17.19
N ILE A 232 22.16 17.29 -17.70
CA ILE A 232 21.95 16.58 -18.97
C ILE A 232 22.65 17.23 -20.16
N GLY A 233 22.77 18.57 -20.17
CA GLY A 233 23.44 19.32 -21.23
C GLY A 233 24.97 19.21 -21.22
N LYS A 234 25.57 18.62 -20.17
CA LYS A 234 27.03 18.44 -20.05
C LYS A 234 27.54 17.11 -20.61
N PHE A 235 26.65 16.18 -20.95
CA PHE A 235 27.06 14.89 -21.50
C PHE A 235 27.67 15.07 -22.89
N ASP A 236 28.86 14.50 -23.10
CA ASP A 236 29.64 14.65 -24.34
C ASP A 236 30.02 13.27 -24.92
N PRO A 237 29.53 12.91 -26.13
CA PRO A 237 29.87 11.66 -26.81
C PRO A 237 31.36 11.39 -27.00
N SER A 238 32.22 12.40 -26.85
CA SER A 238 33.68 12.24 -26.92
C SER A 238 34.28 11.57 -25.66
N LEU A 239 33.53 11.52 -24.55
CA LEU A 239 33.97 10.94 -23.28
C LEU A 239 33.73 9.42 -23.22
N ASN A 240 34.59 8.72 -22.47
CA ASN A 240 34.52 7.27 -22.32
C ASN A 240 33.49 6.85 -21.25
N TYR A 241 32.20 6.81 -21.62
CA TYR A 241 31.13 6.33 -20.73
C TYR A 241 31.08 4.81 -20.53
N ALA A 242 31.80 4.02 -21.33
CA ALA A 242 31.81 2.57 -21.19
C ALA A 242 32.32 2.10 -19.81
N GLN A 243 33.07 2.95 -19.10
CA GLN A 243 33.51 2.70 -17.73
C GLN A 243 32.37 2.72 -16.68
N PHE A 244 31.15 3.08 -17.06
CA PHE A 244 29.98 3.16 -16.19
C PHE A 244 28.87 2.18 -16.58
N VAL A 245 29.15 1.14 -17.37
CA VAL A 245 28.13 0.16 -17.83
C VAL A 245 27.33 -0.45 -16.67
N GLU A 246 27.99 -0.86 -15.58
CA GLU A 246 27.31 -1.39 -14.40
C GLU A 246 26.41 -0.35 -13.72
N VAL A 247 26.90 0.89 -13.59
CA VAL A 247 26.14 2.01 -13.01
C VAL A 247 24.91 2.32 -13.86
N VAL A 248 25.06 2.34 -15.19
CA VAL A 248 23.93 2.54 -16.12
C VAL A 248 22.92 1.39 -16.02
N GLY A 249 23.38 0.15 -15.82
CA GLY A 249 22.50 -1.00 -15.55
C GLY A 249 21.65 -0.80 -14.30
N ILE A 250 22.27 -0.41 -13.18
CA ILE A 250 21.55 -0.14 -11.92
C ILE A 250 20.57 1.04 -12.08
N LEU A 251 20.96 2.09 -12.82
CA LEU A 251 20.06 3.20 -13.14
C LEU A 251 18.90 2.78 -14.05
N GLY A 252 19.09 1.79 -14.92
CA GLY A 252 18.01 1.16 -15.68
C GLY A 252 16.99 0.51 -14.75
N GLU A 253 17.45 -0.33 -13.82
CA GLU A 253 16.56 -0.95 -12.81
C GLU A 253 15.88 0.10 -11.92
N TYR A 254 16.58 1.19 -11.58
CA TYR A 254 16.02 2.32 -10.84
C TYR A 254 14.79 2.90 -11.56
N VAL A 255 14.87 3.07 -12.89
CA VAL A 255 13.76 3.60 -13.70
C VAL A 255 12.60 2.63 -13.77
N GLU A 256 12.86 1.32 -13.85
CA GLU A 256 11.83 0.27 -13.94
C GLU A 256 11.05 0.04 -12.63
N ARG A 257 11.64 0.37 -11.48
CA ARG A 257 10.99 0.25 -10.17
C ARG A 257 9.94 1.35 -9.98
N ASP A 258 8.80 1.02 -9.38
CA ASP A 258 7.78 2.01 -8.98
C ASP A 258 7.89 2.40 -7.50
N ASP A 259 8.38 1.51 -6.64
CA ASP A 259 8.42 1.71 -5.19
C ASP A 259 9.55 2.66 -4.75
N ALA A 260 9.21 3.67 -3.92
CA ALA A 260 10.12 4.73 -3.48
C ALA A 260 11.31 4.20 -2.66
N LEU A 261 11.07 3.23 -1.78
CA LEU A 261 12.12 2.62 -0.95
C LEU A 261 13.11 1.83 -1.81
N SER A 262 12.59 1.04 -2.77
CA SER A 262 13.37 0.27 -3.72
C SER A 262 14.18 1.17 -4.65
N LYS A 263 13.60 2.27 -5.13
CA LYS A 263 14.31 3.31 -5.87
C LYS A 263 15.45 3.91 -5.04
N PHE A 264 15.19 4.25 -3.78
CA PHE A 264 16.22 4.78 -2.88
C PHE A 264 17.38 3.80 -2.70
N LEU A 265 17.12 2.51 -2.50
CA LEU A 265 18.19 1.50 -2.40
C LEU A 265 18.99 1.39 -3.70
N SER A 266 18.32 1.47 -4.85
CA SER A 266 18.98 1.38 -6.16
C SER A 266 19.92 2.55 -6.41
N ILE A 267 19.48 3.79 -6.14
CA ILE A 267 20.34 4.97 -6.29
C ILE A 267 21.45 4.95 -5.23
N TYR A 268 21.17 4.42 -4.03
CA TYR A 268 22.19 4.22 -3.00
C TYR A 268 23.26 3.22 -3.44
N HIS A 269 22.92 2.13 -4.13
CA HIS A 269 23.93 1.21 -4.68
C HIS A 269 24.88 1.90 -5.67
N VAL A 270 24.38 2.89 -6.44
CA VAL A 270 25.25 3.72 -7.29
C VAL A 270 26.17 4.61 -6.45
N VAL A 271 25.63 5.24 -5.40
CA VAL A 271 26.44 6.05 -4.47
C VAL A 271 27.50 5.19 -3.77
N GLU A 272 27.15 3.99 -3.33
CA GLU A 272 28.06 3.02 -2.73
C GLU A 272 29.16 2.61 -3.72
N ASN A 273 28.82 2.32 -4.97
CA ASN A 273 29.81 2.09 -6.03
C ASN A 273 30.79 3.27 -6.14
N PHE A 274 30.28 4.50 -6.11
CA PHE A 274 31.12 5.70 -6.14
C PHE A 274 31.98 5.90 -4.88
N MET A 275 31.51 5.48 -3.69
CA MET A 275 32.32 5.49 -2.47
C MET A 275 33.55 4.59 -2.58
N PHE A 276 33.42 3.42 -3.23
CA PHE A 276 34.54 2.53 -3.52
C PHE A 276 35.40 3.02 -4.69
N ARG A 277 34.78 3.61 -5.72
CA ARG A 277 35.46 4.06 -6.93
C ARG A 277 36.31 5.30 -6.72
N ALA A 278 35.83 6.27 -5.94
CA ALA A 278 36.53 7.52 -5.67
C ALA A 278 37.97 7.38 -5.19
N PRO A 279 38.26 6.53 -4.20
CA PRO A 279 39.61 6.36 -3.71
C PRO A 279 40.50 5.57 -4.71
N ILE A 280 39.93 4.75 -5.60
CA ILE A 280 40.66 4.06 -6.69
C ILE A 280 41.03 5.06 -7.80
N VAL A 281 40.09 5.90 -8.23
CA VAL A 281 40.34 6.96 -9.22
C VAL A 281 41.43 7.91 -8.72
N LYS A 282 41.39 8.29 -7.44
CA LYS A 282 42.41 9.13 -6.84
C LYS A 282 43.80 8.50 -6.93
N LEU A 283 43.93 7.19 -6.68
CA LEU A 283 45.21 6.48 -6.85
C LEU A 283 45.66 6.43 -8.30
N GLU A 284 44.74 6.06 -9.20
CA GLU A 284 45.03 5.89 -10.63
C GLU A 284 45.57 7.19 -11.23
N ARG A 285 44.93 8.32 -10.91
CA ARG A 285 45.34 9.65 -11.36
C ARG A 285 46.65 10.13 -10.72
N LEU A 286 46.91 9.82 -9.45
CA LEU A 286 48.18 10.18 -8.80
C LEU A 286 49.38 9.46 -9.44
N ASN A 287 49.16 8.25 -9.95
CA ASN A 287 50.20 7.43 -10.53
C ASN A 287 50.19 7.45 -12.08
N ASN A 288 49.34 8.25 -12.73
CA ASN A 288 49.13 8.22 -14.19
C ASN A 288 48.92 6.79 -14.75
N GLY A 289 48.17 5.95 -14.04
CA GLY A 289 47.98 4.54 -14.40
C GLY A 289 49.18 3.62 -14.16
N ALA A 290 50.29 4.11 -13.60
CA ALA A 290 51.44 3.30 -13.22
C ALA A 290 51.16 2.38 -12.02
N MET A 291 51.98 1.33 -11.89
CA MET A 291 51.84 0.27 -10.89
C MET A 291 51.67 0.83 -9.47
N PHE A 292 50.63 0.38 -8.76
CA PHE A 292 50.52 0.50 -7.31
C PHE A 292 50.49 -0.88 -6.65
N SER A 293 50.95 -0.98 -5.39
CA SER A 293 51.06 -2.28 -4.74
C SER A 293 49.68 -2.83 -4.35
N ILE A 294 49.53 -4.16 -4.37
CA ILE A 294 48.34 -4.86 -3.83
C ILE A 294 48.04 -4.43 -2.37
N ARG A 295 49.07 -4.00 -1.63
CA ARG A 295 48.94 -3.49 -0.26
C ARG A 295 48.21 -2.15 -0.20
N ASP A 296 48.45 -1.25 -1.16
CA ASP A 296 47.77 0.04 -1.24
C ASP A 296 46.29 -0.18 -1.58
N PHE A 297 46.00 -1.08 -2.52
CA PHE A 297 44.63 -1.49 -2.84
C PHE A 297 43.88 -2.08 -1.64
N LYS A 298 44.50 -3.02 -0.91
CA LYS A 298 43.91 -3.60 0.32
C LYS A 298 43.68 -2.57 1.41
N ARG A 299 44.55 -1.56 1.55
CA ARG A 299 44.40 -0.48 2.53
C ARG A 299 43.23 0.43 2.21
N LEU A 300 42.98 0.72 0.92
CA LEU A 300 41.84 1.50 0.45
C LEU A 300 40.53 0.77 0.69
N TYR A 301 40.48 -0.50 0.29
CA TYR A 301 39.29 -1.33 0.47
C TYR A 301 38.90 -1.43 1.96
N LYS A 302 39.87 -1.69 2.83
CA LYS A 302 39.65 -1.73 4.29
C LYS A 302 39.25 -0.38 4.88
N GLY A 303 39.64 0.73 4.25
CA GLY A 303 39.26 2.08 4.70
C GLY A 303 37.77 2.40 4.46
N VAL A 304 37.22 1.93 3.34
CA VAL A 304 35.79 2.12 3.00
C VAL A 304 34.92 1.11 3.78
N ASP A 305 35.36 -0.14 3.89
CA ASP A 305 34.62 -1.24 4.54
C ASP A 305 34.46 -1.03 6.06
N VAL A 306 35.41 -0.36 6.72
CA VAL A 306 35.39 -0.14 8.19
C VAL A 306 34.66 1.16 8.58
N ASN A 307 34.44 2.09 7.65
CA ASN A 307 33.86 3.39 7.94
C ASN A 307 32.99 3.91 6.78
N GLU A 308 31.90 3.20 6.49
CA GLU A 308 30.93 3.51 5.42
C GLU A 308 30.44 4.97 5.51
N LEU A 309 30.00 5.42 6.69
CA LEU A 309 29.57 6.81 6.88
C LEU A 309 30.69 7.81 6.58
N GLY A 310 31.91 7.55 7.02
CA GLY A 310 33.05 8.43 6.73
C GLY A 310 33.41 8.48 5.24
N ALA A 311 33.32 7.36 4.54
CA ALA A 311 33.51 7.31 3.09
C ALA A 311 32.42 8.08 2.34
N LEU A 312 31.16 7.98 2.78
CA LEU A 312 30.05 8.76 2.24
C LEU A 312 30.22 10.26 2.52
N GLU A 313 30.59 10.64 3.74
CA GLU A 313 30.87 12.03 4.11
C GLU A 313 31.95 12.65 3.20
N GLU A 314 33.02 11.91 2.90
CA GLU A 314 34.10 12.38 2.04
C GLU A 314 33.68 12.49 0.57
N LEU A 315 32.91 11.51 0.06
CA LEU A 315 32.36 11.56 -1.29
C LEU A 315 31.41 12.76 -1.45
N VAL A 316 30.50 12.95 -0.49
CA VAL A 316 29.54 14.08 -0.49
C VAL A 316 30.27 15.41 -0.44
N ARG A 317 31.23 15.55 0.48
CA ARG A 317 32.03 16.77 0.63
C ARG A 317 32.76 17.11 -0.67
N SER A 318 33.34 16.12 -1.34
CA SER A 318 34.09 16.33 -2.58
C SER A 318 33.16 16.66 -3.76
N THR A 319 32.02 15.98 -3.85
CA THR A 319 31.01 16.23 -4.89
C THR A 319 30.37 17.61 -4.74
N PHE A 320 30.17 18.09 -3.51
CA PHE A 320 29.61 19.41 -3.23
C PHE A 320 30.48 20.57 -3.73
N LEU A 321 31.76 20.32 -3.99
CA LEU A 321 32.70 21.29 -4.57
C LEU A 321 32.61 21.34 -6.11
N LEU A 322 31.94 20.39 -6.76
CA LEU A 322 31.80 20.38 -8.21
C LEU A 322 30.89 21.53 -8.69
N GLY A 323 31.16 21.98 -9.90
CA GLY A 323 30.41 23.03 -10.56
C GLY A 323 29.04 22.55 -11.02
N HIS A 324 28.01 23.28 -10.61
CA HIS A 324 26.60 23.09 -10.96
C HIS A 324 26.04 24.39 -11.55
N ALA A 325 24.93 24.33 -12.28
CA ALA A 325 24.38 25.46 -13.04
C ALA A 325 24.23 26.77 -12.25
N SER A 326 24.12 26.68 -10.91
CA SER A 326 23.92 27.81 -9.99
C SER A 326 25.13 28.13 -9.08
N GLY A 327 26.30 27.51 -9.33
CA GLY A 327 27.51 27.64 -8.50
C GLY A 327 28.05 26.28 -8.06
N GLY A 328 28.45 26.14 -6.79
CA GLY A 328 28.84 24.82 -6.26
C GLY A 328 27.61 23.94 -6.00
N PHE A 329 27.70 22.64 -6.28
CA PHE A 329 26.60 21.69 -6.04
C PHE A 329 26.12 21.69 -4.59
N GLY A 330 27.03 21.87 -3.62
CA GLY A 330 26.64 21.96 -2.21
C GLY A 330 25.74 23.16 -1.88
N ILE A 331 25.93 24.29 -2.58
CA ILE A 331 25.07 25.48 -2.42
C ILE A 331 23.70 25.20 -3.02
N PHE A 332 23.66 24.60 -4.21
CA PHE A 332 22.41 24.15 -4.82
C PHE A 332 21.66 23.21 -3.87
N ALA A 333 22.35 22.22 -3.28
CA ALA A 333 21.72 21.27 -2.40
C ALA A 333 21.16 21.87 -1.12
N GLN A 334 21.92 22.76 -0.48
CA GLN A 334 21.44 23.45 0.71
C GLN A 334 20.23 24.35 0.39
N ARG A 335 20.25 25.09 -0.73
CA ARG A 335 19.12 25.93 -1.13
C ARG A 335 17.88 25.11 -1.47
N SER A 336 18.05 23.98 -2.15
CA SER A 336 16.95 23.05 -2.43
C SER A 336 16.34 22.52 -1.14
N TRP A 337 17.15 22.25 -0.11
CA TRP A 337 16.66 21.86 1.21
C TRP A 337 15.86 22.96 1.90
N GLU A 338 16.39 24.19 1.91
CA GLU A 338 15.72 25.37 2.48
C GLU A 338 14.38 25.64 1.77
N ASN A 339 14.36 25.56 0.44
CA ASN A 339 13.15 25.71 -0.36
C ASN A 339 12.14 24.59 -0.09
N PHE A 340 12.58 23.34 -0.02
CA PHE A 340 11.72 22.20 0.34
C PHE A 340 11.03 22.44 1.70
N LEU A 341 11.78 22.89 2.71
CA LEU A 341 11.23 23.20 4.03
C LEU A 341 10.26 24.40 3.98
N ALA A 342 10.55 25.43 3.20
CA ALA A 342 9.67 26.58 3.04
C ALA A 342 8.35 26.21 2.34
N THR A 343 8.40 25.41 1.28
CA THR A 343 7.22 24.92 0.56
C THR A 343 6.33 24.04 1.43
N ASN A 344 6.93 23.25 2.33
CA ASN A 344 6.21 22.32 3.22
C ASN A 344 6.11 22.84 4.67
N ALA A 345 6.09 24.17 4.85
CA ALA A 345 6.08 24.78 6.18
C ALA A 345 4.87 24.34 7.03
N ALA A 346 3.72 24.08 6.40
CA ALA A 346 2.52 23.59 7.09
C ALA A 346 2.68 22.17 7.66
N GLN A 347 3.62 21.37 7.12
CA GLN A 347 3.86 19.98 7.50
C GLN A 347 5.17 19.79 8.28
N MET A 348 5.74 20.88 8.80
CA MET A 348 7.02 20.89 9.49
C MET A 348 7.07 19.94 10.69
N ASN A 349 5.95 19.76 11.41
CA ASN A 349 5.87 18.83 12.54
C ASN A 349 6.07 17.37 12.10
N SER A 350 5.50 16.97 10.96
CA SER A 350 5.66 15.63 10.40
C SER A 350 7.09 15.40 9.92
N ILE A 351 7.67 16.38 9.20
CA ILE A 351 9.05 16.34 8.68
C ILE A 351 10.06 16.25 9.83
N SER A 352 9.96 17.16 10.81
CA SER A 352 10.86 17.18 11.97
C SER A 352 10.69 15.94 12.85
N GLY A 353 9.46 15.48 13.07
CA GLY A 353 9.18 14.25 13.80
C GLY A 353 9.86 13.02 13.18
N PHE A 354 9.87 12.90 11.85
CA PHE A 354 10.60 11.83 11.16
C PHE A 354 12.13 11.98 11.30
N LEU A 355 12.67 13.18 11.07
CA LEU A 355 14.11 13.41 11.18
C LEU A 355 14.66 13.23 12.60
N VAL A 356 13.86 13.51 13.63
CA VAL A 356 14.25 13.19 15.01
C VAL A 356 14.39 11.69 15.21
N LYS A 357 13.49 10.87 14.65
CA LYS A 357 13.54 9.40 14.76
C LYS A 357 14.74 8.79 14.03
N VAL A 358 15.03 9.25 12.82
CA VAL A 358 16.09 8.66 11.98
C VAL A 358 17.44 9.33 12.21
N GLN A 359 17.47 10.67 12.21
CA GLN A 359 18.70 11.45 12.21
C GLN A 359 19.06 12.02 13.59
N GLY A 360 18.11 12.12 14.51
CA GLY A 360 18.28 12.78 15.81
C GLY A 360 18.02 14.28 15.78
N GLY A 361 17.57 14.83 14.62
CA GLY A 361 17.19 16.24 14.51
C GLY A 361 17.28 16.81 13.10
N MET A 362 16.82 18.06 12.98
CA MET A 362 16.90 18.89 11.77
C MET A 362 18.34 19.38 11.51
N TYR A 363 18.60 19.83 10.28
CA TYR A 363 19.79 20.60 9.97
C TYR A 363 19.87 21.86 10.83
N VAL A 364 21.05 22.14 11.39
CA VAL A 364 21.32 23.36 12.15
C VAL A 364 22.08 24.34 11.26
N PRO A 365 21.54 25.54 10.96
CA PRO A 365 22.23 26.56 10.17
C PRO A 365 23.61 26.88 10.74
N GLY A 366 24.61 27.01 9.86
CA GLY A 366 26.01 27.25 10.24
C GLY A 366 26.82 25.97 10.53
N SER A 367 26.18 24.80 10.59
CA SER A 367 26.87 23.51 10.55
C SER A 367 27.14 23.04 9.11
N SER A 368 28.01 22.04 8.94
CA SER A 368 28.33 21.48 7.62
C SER A 368 27.10 20.76 7.02
N PHE A 369 26.52 21.34 5.97
CA PHE A 369 25.40 20.73 5.26
C PHE A 369 25.81 19.42 4.58
N ALA A 370 27.04 19.32 4.05
CA ALA A 370 27.58 18.08 3.48
C ALA A 370 27.58 16.93 4.49
N LYS A 371 28.00 17.21 5.74
CA LYS A 371 28.00 16.21 6.82
C LYS A 371 26.58 15.80 7.21
N TYR A 372 25.68 16.78 7.31
CA TYR A 372 24.27 16.53 7.59
C TYR A 372 23.64 15.64 6.50
N PHE A 373 23.82 16.01 5.22
CA PHE A 373 23.28 15.27 4.08
C PHE A 373 23.79 13.82 4.05
N ALA A 374 25.10 13.62 4.14
CA ALA A 374 25.71 12.28 4.19
C ALA A 374 25.13 11.44 5.34
N SER A 375 25.01 12.03 6.53
CA SER A 375 24.44 11.33 7.68
C SER A 375 22.97 10.98 7.49
N VAL A 376 22.16 11.86 6.88
CA VAL A 376 20.75 11.57 6.59
C VAL A 376 20.63 10.41 5.61
N VAL A 377 21.37 10.45 4.49
CA VAL A 377 21.39 9.38 3.48
C VAL A 377 21.77 8.04 4.14
N TYR A 378 22.86 8.02 4.91
CA TYR A 378 23.34 6.81 5.58
C TYR A 378 22.33 6.25 6.58
N LYS A 379 21.82 7.07 7.49
CA LYS A 379 20.89 6.59 8.52
C LYS A 379 19.56 6.14 7.92
N ILE A 380 19.07 6.81 6.88
CA ILE A 380 17.89 6.35 6.14
C ILE A 380 18.16 4.99 5.50
N ARG A 381 19.32 4.79 4.85
CA ARG A 381 19.70 3.48 4.32
C ARG A 381 19.73 2.40 5.40
N CYS A 382 20.33 2.67 6.55
CA CYS A 382 20.30 1.73 7.67
C CYS A 382 18.86 1.44 8.13
N SER A 383 18.02 2.47 8.27
CA SER A 383 16.61 2.31 8.66
C SER A 383 15.80 1.48 7.66
N VAL A 384 16.12 1.52 6.36
CA VAL A 384 15.42 0.71 5.34
C VAL A 384 15.94 -0.73 5.31
N VAL A 385 17.26 -0.96 5.44
CA VAL A 385 17.86 -2.29 5.26
C VAL A 385 17.93 -3.10 6.55
N HIS A 386 18.17 -2.44 7.68
CA HIS A 386 18.36 -3.12 8.96
C HIS A 386 17.06 -3.14 9.76
N ASN A 387 16.70 -4.32 10.24
CA ASN A 387 15.62 -4.52 11.19
C ASN A 387 16.21 -4.97 12.53
N LYS A 388 16.96 -4.07 13.19
CA LYS A 388 17.39 -4.27 14.56
C LYS A 388 16.33 -3.71 15.49
N GLU A 389 15.98 -4.43 16.55
CA GLU A 389 14.95 -4.02 17.51
C GLU A 389 15.19 -2.64 18.15
N THR A 390 16.45 -2.18 18.16
CA THR A 390 16.87 -0.91 18.74
C THR A 390 16.87 0.26 17.75
N GLU A 391 16.62 0.02 16.47
CA GLU A 391 16.68 1.03 15.40
C GLU A 391 15.29 1.29 14.83
N TYR A 392 15.01 2.54 14.44
CA TYR A 392 13.76 2.86 13.75
C TYR A 392 13.83 2.29 12.32
N HIS A 393 13.04 1.26 12.06
CA HIS A 393 12.94 0.63 10.75
C HIS A 393 11.89 1.35 9.89
N ILE A 394 12.20 1.61 8.62
CA ILE A 394 11.27 2.19 7.65
C ILE A 394 10.75 1.05 6.76
N SER A 395 9.43 0.88 6.73
CA SER A 395 8.72 -0.07 5.88
C SER A 395 7.48 0.60 5.28
N SER A 396 6.86 -0.02 4.27
CA SER A 396 5.62 0.48 3.69
C SER A 396 4.47 0.63 4.71
N GLU A 397 4.51 -0.13 5.82
CA GLU A 397 3.50 -0.05 6.89
C GLU A 397 3.66 1.20 7.77
N ASN A 398 4.88 1.74 7.88
CA ASN A 398 5.16 2.91 8.72
C ASN A 398 5.74 4.10 7.95
N TYR A 399 5.54 4.10 6.63
CA TYR A 399 5.93 5.17 5.72
C TYR A 399 5.03 6.41 5.90
N ALA A 400 5.23 7.10 7.01
CA ALA A 400 4.44 8.27 7.41
C ALA A 400 4.68 9.48 6.49
N ASP A 401 3.76 10.44 6.52
CA ASP A 401 3.80 11.65 5.67
C ASP A 401 5.16 12.36 5.66
N GLY A 402 5.78 12.53 6.84
CA GLY A 402 7.09 13.16 6.95
C GLY A 402 8.21 12.36 6.25
N CYS A 403 8.13 11.04 6.28
CA CYS A 403 9.04 10.14 5.56
C CYS A 403 8.85 10.32 4.06
N CYS A 404 7.60 10.22 3.59
CA CYS A 404 7.21 10.41 2.20
C CYS A 404 7.72 11.75 1.63
N MET A 405 7.44 12.86 2.33
CA MET A 405 7.88 14.19 1.90
C MET A 405 9.40 14.29 1.79
N ILE A 406 10.16 13.73 2.72
CA ILE A 406 11.62 13.79 2.67
C ILE A 406 12.16 12.91 1.55
N PHE A 407 11.68 11.68 1.41
CA PHE A 407 12.14 10.75 0.38
C PHE A 407 11.86 11.31 -1.01
N GLU A 408 10.61 11.64 -1.28
CA GLU A 408 10.13 11.93 -2.63
C GLU A 408 10.31 13.41 -2.99
N GLY A 409 10.17 14.30 -2.01
CA GLY A 409 10.24 15.75 -2.21
C GLY A 409 11.65 16.33 -2.16
N TYR A 410 12.62 15.61 -1.61
CA TYR A 410 14.00 16.09 -1.51
C TYR A 410 15.05 15.01 -1.79
N LEU A 411 15.06 13.92 -1.03
CA LEU A 411 16.20 13.00 -0.99
C LEU A 411 16.45 12.29 -2.32
N LEU A 412 15.41 11.69 -2.92
CA LEU A 412 15.49 11.04 -4.22
C LEU A 412 15.92 12.01 -5.33
N PRO A 413 15.21 13.14 -5.57
CA PRO A 413 15.64 14.14 -6.55
C PRO A 413 17.08 14.60 -6.38
N MET A 414 17.53 14.81 -5.14
CA MET A 414 18.87 15.30 -4.87
C MET A 414 19.94 14.22 -5.06
N LEU A 415 19.63 12.95 -4.79
CA LEU A 415 20.54 11.84 -5.09
C LEU A 415 20.63 11.56 -6.59
N GLU A 416 19.55 11.75 -7.34
CA GLU A 416 19.57 11.69 -8.80
C GLU A 416 20.49 12.77 -9.37
N GLU A 417 20.31 14.03 -8.97
CA GLU A 417 21.18 15.15 -9.37
C GLU A 417 22.64 14.89 -8.98
N PHE A 418 22.88 14.36 -7.78
CA PHE A 418 24.20 14.00 -7.29
C PHE A 418 24.89 12.97 -8.20
N VAL A 419 24.18 11.90 -8.54
CA VAL A 419 24.70 10.81 -9.39
C VAL A 419 24.93 11.30 -10.80
N PHE A 420 23.97 12.00 -11.41
CA PHE A 420 24.13 12.49 -12.78
C PHE A 420 25.21 13.56 -12.91
N LEU A 421 25.41 14.40 -11.89
CA LEU A 421 26.53 15.35 -11.87
C LEU A 421 27.89 14.64 -11.87
N LEU A 422 28.04 13.56 -11.09
CA LEU A 422 29.26 12.77 -11.08
C LEU A 422 29.52 12.07 -12.42
N LEU A 423 28.45 11.73 -13.14
CA LEU A 423 28.52 11.05 -14.43
C LEU A 423 28.61 11.98 -15.64
N CYS A 424 28.26 13.27 -15.55
CA CYS A 424 28.06 14.06 -16.76
C CYS A 424 29.37 14.47 -17.45
N GLU A 425 30.44 14.72 -16.69
CA GLU A 425 31.73 15.22 -17.19
C GLU A 425 32.91 14.61 -16.42
N ASP A 426 34.08 14.56 -17.06
CA ASP A 426 35.31 14.06 -16.46
C ASP A 426 35.62 14.81 -15.15
N ASN A 427 35.76 14.05 -14.06
CA ASN A 427 36.14 14.57 -12.75
C ASN A 427 37.08 13.61 -12.01
N SER A 428 37.84 14.15 -11.06
CA SER A 428 38.80 13.39 -10.25
C SER A 428 38.15 12.48 -9.19
N LEU A 429 36.82 12.36 -9.19
CA LEU A 429 36.10 11.53 -8.24
C LEU A 429 35.77 10.19 -8.87
N VAL A 430 35.02 10.12 -9.96
CA VAL A 430 34.51 8.83 -10.47
C VAL A 430 35.04 8.44 -11.85
N TRP A 431 35.84 9.28 -12.51
CA TRP A 431 36.35 8.99 -13.85
C TRP A 431 37.78 8.45 -13.81
N TYR A 432 38.00 7.27 -14.39
CA TYR A 432 39.36 6.81 -14.69
C TYR A 432 39.91 7.58 -15.89
N GLN A 433 41.18 7.97 -15.83
CA GLN A 433 41.86 8.58 -16.98
C GLN A 433 42.35 7.51 -17.97
N THR A 434 42.76 6.36 -17.46
CA THR A 434 43.25 5.25 -18.27
C THR A 434 42.20 4.13 -18.38
N PRO A 435 42.17 3.38 -19.50
CA PRO A 435 41.24 2.27 -19.69
C PRO A 435 41.58 1.03 -18.86
N SER A 436 42.76 0.96 -18.26
CA SER A 436 43.26 -0.18 -17.51
C SER A 436 44.20 0.24 -16.40
N ILE A 437 44.08 -0.44 -15.25
CA ILE A 437 45.00 -0.28 -14.12
C ILE A 437 45.97 -1.47 -14.11
N ALA A 438 47.28 -1.21 -14.16
CA ALA A 438 48.30 -2.26 -14.08
C ALA A 438 48.52 -2.69 -12.61
N LEU A 439 48.23 -3.95 -12.28
CA LEU A 439 48.40 -4.53 -10.94
C LEU A 439 49.74 -5.27 -10.75
N TRP A 440 50.41 -5.64 -11.84
CA TRP A 440 51.75 -6.21 -11.88
C TRP A 440 52.44 -5.88 -13.21
N ASP A 441 53.77 -5.91 -13.25
CA ASP A 441 54.55 -5.73 -14.48
C ASP A 441 54.61 -7.08 -15.19
N ASN A 442 54.23 -7.12 -16.47
CA ASN A 442 54.61 -8.21 -17.34
C ASN A 442 56.04 -7.92 -17.83
N ALA A 443 57.03 -8.24 -17.00
CA ALA A 443 58.42 -8.32 -17.43
C ALA A 443 58.65 -9.57 -18.28
#